data_AF-A0A8J4QT71-F1
#
_entry.id   AF-A0A8J4QT71-F1
#
_cell.length_a   1.000
_cell.length_b   1.000
_cell.length_c   1.000
_cell.angle_alpha   90.00
_cell.angle_beta   90.00
_cell.angle_gamma   90.00
#
_symmetry.space_group_name_H-M   'P 1'
#
loop_
_entity.id
_entity.type
_entity.pdbx_description
1 polymer ?
#
loop_
_entity_poly.entity_id
_entity_poly.type
_entity_poly.pdbx_seq_one_letter_code
_entity_poly.pdbx_strand_id
1 'polypeptide(L)'
;MEESKMVRICMVSLFLLAMQLHWSYTHGSSDTVRKAYIVYMGEAPQSKSSATDFHHNLLSSVVRDDRIAKQSRIYSYIKSFNAFAANLLPDEAERLRENENVVSVFPSRMRKLHTTRSWDFLRMPLSVKRNHQIESNITVGVLDTGIYIDAPSFNDKGLGPPPSKWKGRCQIAGNVTGCNK
;
A
#
# COMPACT_ATOMS: atom_id res chain seq x y z
N MET A 1 2.97 -7.84 -65.11
CA MET A 1 1.99 -7.23 -64.17
C MET A 1 1.78 -8.09 -62.93
N GLU A 2 1.83 -9.42 -63.05
CA GLU A 2 1.68 -10.39 -61.96
C GLU A 2 2.84 -10.38 -60.94
N GLU A 3 4.07 -10.35 -61.43
CA GLU A 3 5.31 -10.27 -60.62
C GLU A 3 5.28 -9.09 -59.62
N SER A 4 4.85 -7.91 -60.08
CA SER A 4 4.77 -6.71 -59.24
C SER A 4 3.70 -6.82 -58.15
N LYS A 5 2.62 -7.57 -58.39
CA LYS A 5 1.58 -7.84 -57.38
C LYS A 5 2.09 -8.80 -56.32
N MET A 6 2.81 -9.85 -56.73
CA MET A 6 3.40 -10.84 -55.82
C MET A 6 4.44 -10.20 -54.87
N VAL A 7 5.33 -9.35 -55.40
CA VAL A 7 6.33 -8.63 -54.58
C VAL A 7 5.67 -7.70 -53.55
N ARG A 8 4.59 -7.01 -53.94
CA ARG A 8 3.83 -6.15 -53.02
C ARG A 8 3.16 -6.94 -51.90
N ILE A 9 2.57 -8.10 -52.22
CA ILE A 9 1.94 -8.98 -51.24
C ILE A 9 2.99 -9.49 -50.23
N CYS A 10 4.15 -9.95 -50.71
CA CYS A 10 5.23 -10.40 -49.84
C CYS A 10 5.73 -9.29 -48.90
N MET A 11 5.93 -8.06 -49.41
CA MET A 11 6.37 -6.93 -48.57
C MET A 11 5.34 -6.58 -47.48
N VAL A 12 4.04 -6.57 -47.81
CA VAL A 12 2.99 -6.30 -46.82
C VAL A 12 2.92 -7.40 -45.76
N SER A 13 3.01 -8.67 -46.15
CA SER A 13 3.01 -9.79 -45.21
C SER A 13 4.23 -9.76 -44.28
N LEU A 14 5.42 -9.47 -44.81
CA LEU A 14 6.64 -9.30 -44.01
C LEU A 14 6.54 -8.12 -43.03
N PHE A 15 5.95 -7.01 -43.46
CA PHE A 15 5.75 -5.84 -42.60
C PHE A 15 4.76 -6.13 -41.45
N LEU A 16 3.66 -6.85 -41.73
CA LEU A 16 2.70 -7.26 -40.70
C LEU A 16 3.32 -8.24 -39.70
N LEU A 17 4.11 -9.22 -40.17
CA LEU A 17 4.86 -10.13 -39.30
C LEU A 17 5.89 -9.38 -38.43
N ALA A 18 6.61 -8.43 -39.00
CA ALA A 18 7.56 -7.59 -38.26
C ALA A 18 6.85 -6.74 -37.19
N MET A 19 5.66 -6.20 -37.50
CA MET A 19 4.83 -5.47 -36.54
C MET A 19 4.34 -6.36 -35.38
N GLN A 20 3.92 -7.60 -35.66
CA GLN A 20 3.52 -8.55 -34.62
C GLN A 20 4.70 -8.96 -33.72
N LEU A 21 5.88 -9.18 -34.30
CA LEU A 21 7.09 -9.49 -33.54
C LEU A 21 7.57 -8.29 -32.70
N HIS A 22 7.48 -7.06 -33.24
CA HIS A 22 7.77 -5.83 -32.48
C HIS A 22 6.81 -5.61 -31.32
N TRP A 23 5.51 -5.88 -31.52
CA TRP A 23 4.51 -5.80 -30.46
C TRP A 23 4.85 -6.77 -29.32
N SER A 24 5.12 -8.03 -29.63
CA SER A 24 5.52 -9.03 -28.62
C SER A 24 6.82 -8.67 -27.90
N TYR A 25 7.79 -8.06 -28.58
CA TYR A 25 9.07 -7.65 -27.97
C TYR A 25 8.95 -6.42 -27.07
N THR A 26 8.12 -5.44 -27.46
CA THR A 26 7.91 -4.20 -26.70
C THR A 26 6.86 -4.35 -25.59
N HIS A 27 5.95 -5.32 -25.71
CA HIS A 27 4.95 -5.69 -24.71
C HIS A 27 5.29 -7.03 -24.02
N GLY A 28 6.58 -7.27 -23.76
CA GLY A 28 7.01 -8.30 -22.82
C GLY A 28 6.53 -7.94 -21.42
N SER A 29 5.29 -8.28 -21.07
CA SER A 29 4.76 -8.08 -19.73
C SER A 29 5.61 -8.90 -18.75
N SER A 30 6.01 -8.27 -17.64
CA SER A 30 6.71 -8.93 -16.54
C SER A 30 5.71 -9.78 -15.73
N ASP A 31 4.97 -10.65 -16.41
CA ASP A 31 3.89 -11.47 -15.86
C ASP A 31 4.40 -12.53 -14.89
N THR A 32 5.71 -12.76 -14.84
CA THR A 32 6.36 -13.74 -13.97
C THR A 32 6.76 -13.17 -12.61
N VAL A 33 6.75 -11.85 -12.43
CA VAL A 33 7.19 -11.20 -11.19
C VAL A 33 6.00 -10.81 -10.33
N ARG A 34 5.94 -11.39 -9.13
CA ARG A 34 4.95 -11.00 -8.12
C ARG A 34 5.25 -9.61 -7.59
N LYS A 35 4.24 -8.74 -7.54
CA LYS A 35 4.31 -7.38 -6.98
C LYS A 35 3.29 -7.23 -5.87
N ALA A 36 3.54 -6.32 -4.92
CA ALA A 36 2.59 -6.07 -3.84
C ALA A 36 1.35 -5.34 -4.39
N TYR A 37 0.17 -5.92 -4.15
CA TYR A 37 -1.14 -5.31 -4.42
C TYR A 37 -1.95 -5.21 -3.13
N ILE A 38 -2.91 -4.31 -3.13
CA ILE A 38 -3.96 -4.19 -2.12
C ILE A 38 -5.27 -4.61 -2.79
N VAL A 39 -5.95 -5.58 -2.18
CA VAL A 39 -7.26 -6.08 -2.57
C VAL A 39 -8.27 -5.53 -1.57
N TYR A 40 -9.08 -4.57 -1.99
CA TYR A 40 -10.06 -3.88 -1.16
C TYR A 40 -11.45 -4.48 -1.36
N MET A 41 -12.13 -4.78 -0.26
CA MET A 41 -13.41 -5.51 -0.24
C MET A 41 -14.51 -4.74 0.49
N GLY A 42 -14.30 -3.47 0.85
CA GLY A 42 -15.34 -2.62 1.42
C GLY A 42 -15.29 -2.49 2.95
N GLU A 43 -16.48 -2.49 3.55
CA GLU A 43 -16.71 -2.23 4.98
C GLU A 43 -16.04 -3.25 5.88
N ALA A 44 -15.77 -2.87 7.13
CA ALA A 44 -15.13 -3.76 8.09
C ALA A 44 -15.97 -5.05 8.32
N PRO A 45 -15.34 -6.22 8.41
CA PRO A 45 -16.07 -7.47 8.58
C PRO A 45 -16.67 -7.56 9.98
N GLN A 46 -17.84 -8.18 10.10
CA GLN A 46 -18.49 -8.43 11.40
C GLN A 46 -17.67 -9.41 12.26
N SER A 47 -17.04 -10.41 11.61
CA SER A 47 -16.21 -11.42 12.28
C SER A 47 -14.78 -11.40 11.75
N LYS A 48 -13.82 -11.17 12.66
CA LYS A 48 -12.39 -11.01 12.34
C LYS A 48 -11.69 -12.30 11.93
N SER A 49 -11.98 -13.41 12.61
CA SER A 49 -11.40 -14.72 12.28
C SER A 49 -11.91 -15.18 10.92
N SER A 50 -13.24 -15.15 10.73
CA SER A 50 -13.88 -15.49 9.46
C SER A 50 -13.36 -14.64 8.30
N ALA A 51 -13.11 -13.34 8.49
CA ALA A 51 -12.53 -12.48 7.45
C ALA A 51 -11.10 -12.88 7.08
N THR A 52 -10.27 -13.24 8.07
CA THR A 52 -8.89 -13.67 7.80
C THR A 52 -8.85 -14.97 7.01
N ASP A 53 -9.74 -15.92 7.34
CA ASP A 53 -9.88 -17.18 6.62
C ASP A 53 -10.43 -16.93 5.21
N PHE A 54 -11.41 -16.04 5.08
CA PHE A 54 -11.94 -15.62 3.77
C PHE A 54 -10.85 -15.01 2.88
N HIS A 55 -10.04 -14.09 3.41
CA HIS A 55 -8.90 -13.52 2.68
C HIS A 55 -7.94 -14.61 2.17
N HIS A 56 -7.66 -15.59 3.02
CA HIS A 56 -6.78 -16.69 2.65
C HIS A 56 -7.39 -17.55 1.55
N ASN A 57 -8.66 -17.94 1.69
CA ASN A 57 -9.37 -18.76 0.72
C ASN A 57 -9.47 -18.06 -0.65
N LEU A 58 -9.82 -16.77 -0.64
CA LEU A 58 -9.88 -15.96 -1.86
C LEU A 58 -8.50 -15.88 -2.54
N LEU A 59 -7.43 -15.64 -1.79
CA LEU A 59 -6.07 -15.63 -2.32
C LEU A 59 -5.65 -17.01 -2.87
N SER A 60 -5.91 -18.09 -2.13
CA SER A 60 -5.60 -19.46 -2.56
C SER A 60 -6.36 -19.85 -3.84
N SER A 61 -7.58 -19.32 -4.05
CA SER A 61 -8.38 -19.58 -5.27
C SER A 61 -7.72 -19.05 -6.55
N VAL A 62 -7.03 -17.90 -6.49
CA VAL A 62 -6.35 -17.31 -7.65
C VAL A 62 -4.92 -17.80 -7.80
N VAL A 63 -4.20 -18.01 -6.68
CA VAL A 63 -2.83 -18.52 -6.72
C VAL A 63 -2.78 -20.00 -7.11
N ARG A 64 -3.84 -20.77 -6.78
CA ARG A 64 -3.96 -22.22 -7.05
C ARG A 64 -2.87 -23.09 -6.39
N ASP A 65 -2.20 -22.55 -5.38
CA ASP A 65 -1.27 -23.25 -4.50
C ASP A 65 -1.35 -22.61 -3.12
N ASP A 66 -1.78 -23.37 -2.11
CA ASP A 66 -2.02 -22.85 -0.77
C ASP A 66 -0.74 -22.38 -0.07
N ARG A 67 0.38 -23.07 -0.31
CA ARG A 67 1.68 -22.72 0.25
C ARG A 67 2.14 -21.38 -0.32
N ILE A 68 2.02 -21.19 -1.63
CA ILE A 68 2.36 -19.93 -2.30
C ILE A 68 1.40 -18.82 -1.86
N ALA A 69 0.10 -19.10 -1.71
CA ALA A 69 -0.87 -18.12 -1.22
C ALA A 69 -0.51 -17.64 0.20
N LYS A 70 -0.17 -18.57 1.09
CA LYS A 70 0.25 -18.27 2.46
C LYS A 70 1.53 -17.44 2.50
N GLN A 71 2.50 -17.74 1.64
CA GLN A 71 3.76 -16.98 1.51
C GLN A 71 3.56 -15.61 0.85
N SER A 72 2.59 -15.50 -0.06
CA SER A 72 2.32 -14.26 -0.81
C SER A 72 1.55 -13.24 0.03
N ARG A 73 0.80 -13.67 1.05
CA ARG A 73 0.04 -12.76 1.91
C ARG A 73 0.97 -11.91 2.77
N ILE A 74 0.86 -10.59 2.63
CA ILE A 74 1.59 -9.60 3.43
C ILE A 74 0.81 -9.27 4.69
N TYR A 75 -0.48 -8.95 4.56
CA TYR A 75 -1.31 -8.52 5.70
C TYR A 75 -2.81 -8.65 5.42
N SER A 76 -3.60 -8.86 6.48
CA SER A 76 -5.07 -8.83 6.45
C SER A 76 -5.59 -7.63 7.26
N TYR A 77 -6.25 -6.70 6.58
CA TYR A 77 -6.93 -5.56 7.19
C TYR A 77 -8.36 -5.95 7.55
N ILE A 78 -8.67 -5.99 8.85
CA ILE A 78 -9.96 -6.48 9.39
C ILE A 78 -10.55 -5.57 10.47
N LYS A 79 -9.95 -4.39 10.70
CA LYS A 79 -10.35 -3.48 11.79
C LYS A 79 -11.29 -2.38 11.30
N SER A 80 -10.80 -1.54 10.40
CA SER A 80 -11.53 -0.35 9.94
C SER A 80 -12.17 -0.55 8.56
N PHE A 81 -11.71 -1.55 7.82
CA PHE A 81 -12.20 -1.94 6.50
C PHE A 81 -11.80 -3.39 6.24
N ASN A 82 -12.40 -4.01 5.24
CA ASN A 82 -12.10 -5.36 4.80
C ASN A 82 -11.17 -5.32 3.58
N ALA A 83 -9.94 -5.80 3.74
CA ALA A 83 -8.96 -5.85 2.66
C ALA A 83 -7.80 -6.78 3.01
N PHE A 84 -6.98 -7.14 2.02
CA PHE A 84 -5.67 -7.74 2.27
C PHE A 84 -4.61 -7.23 1.29
N ALA A 85 -3.35 -7.31 1.70
CA ALA A 85 -2.20 -7.06 0.85
C ALA A 85 -1.49 -8.38 0.53
N ALA A 86 -1.12 -8.58 -0.73
CA ALA A 86 -0.43 -9.79 -1.18
C ALA A 86 0.51 -9.52 -2.36
N ASN A 87 1.54 -10.33 -2.50
CA ASN A 87 2.43 -10.38 -3.66
C ASN A 87 1.78 -11.22 -4.77
N LEU A 88 1.27 -10.56 -5.81
CA LEU A 88 0.50 -11.19 -6.89
C LEU A 88 1.20 -11.04 -8.23
N LEU A 89 1.02 -12.04 -9.09
CA LEU A 89 1.26 -11.89 -10.52
C LEU A 89 0.17 -10.98 -11.13
N PRO A 90 0.44 -10.31 -12.26
CA PRO A 90 -0.55 -9.46 -12.92
C PRO A 90 -1.88 -10.18 -13.23
N ASP A 91 -1.84 -11.44 -13.68
CA ASP A 91 -3.01 -12.25 -13.99
C ASP A 91 -3.81 -12.67 -12.74
N GLU A 92 -3.14 -12.90 -11.60
CA GLU A 92 -3.80 -13.17 -10.32
C GLU A 92 -4.52 -11.92 -9.80
N ALA A 93 -3.90 -10.75 -9.96
CA ALA A 93 -4.50 -9.47 -9.60
C ALA A 93 -5.73 -9.17 -10.46
N GLU A 94 -5.71 -9.50 -11.76
CA GLU A 94 -6.85 -9.32 -12.64
C GLU A 94 -8.01 -10.27 -12.29
N ARG A 95 -7.73 -11.55 -12.03
CA ARG A 95 -8.75 -12.50 -11.56
C ARG A 95 -9.39 -12.09 -10.23
N LEU A 96 -8.64 -11.41 -9.37
CA LEU A 96 -9.20 -10.83 -8.14
C LEU A 96 -10.10 -9.62 -8.42
N ARG A 97 -9.83 -8.82 -9.45
CA ARG A 97 -10.71 -7.69 -9.85
C ARG A 97 -12.06 -8.16 -10.37
N GLU A 98 -12.08 -9.33 -11.01
CA GLU A 98 -13.30 -9.94 -11.55
C GLU A 98 -14.14 -10.63 -10.46
N ASN A 99 -13.62 -10.77 -9.23
CA ASN A 99 -14.34 -11.42 -8.15
C ASN A 99 -15.41 -10.48 -7.56
N GLU A 100 -16.65 -10.97 -7.47
CA GLU A 100 -17.80 -10.21 -6.93
C GLU A 100 -17.63 -9.71 -5.48
N ASN A 101 -16.76 -10.34 -4.68
CA ASN A 101 -16.47 -9.96 -3.31
C ASN A 101 -15.36 -8.90 -3.21
N VAL A 102 -14.80 -8.45 -4.33
CA VAL A 102 -13.71 -7.47 -4.40
C VAL A 102 -14.22 -6.19 -5.03
N VAL A 103 -14.01 -5.08 -4.33
CA VAL A 103 -14.39 -3.74 -4.79
C VAL A 103 -13.31 -3.15 -5.71
N SER A 104 -12.03 -3.32 -5.36
CA SER A 104 -10.93 -2.86 -6.21
C SER A 104 -9.61 -3.57 -5.89
N VAL A 105 -8.74 -3.68 -6.90
CA VAL A 105 -7.37 -4.16 -6.75
C VAL A 105 -6.40 -3.16 -7.36
N PHE A 106 -5.44 -2.69 -6.56
CA PHE A 106 -4.46 -1.70 -7.00
C PHE A 106 -3.06 -1.99 -6.43
N PRO A 107 -1.99 -1.61 -7.16
CA PRO A 107 -0.62 -1.80 -6.68
C PRO A 107 -0.37 -1.07 -5.37
N SER A 108 0.30 -1.75 -4.43
CA SER A 108 0.85 -1.10 -3.24
C SER A 108 1.99 -0.17 -3.65
N ARG A 109 2.02 1.05 -3.12
CA ARG A 109 2.99 2.08 -3.49
C ARG A 109 3.65 2.66 -2.25
N MET A 110 4.97 2.76 -2.30
CA MET A 110 5.70 3.57 -1.33
C MET A 110 5.40 5.06 -1.58
N ARG A 111 5.12 5.80 -0.51
CA ARG A 111 4.96 7.25 -0.56
C ARG A 111 6.31 7.91 -0.28
N LYS A 112 6.57 9.03 -0.96
CA LYS A 112 7.78 9.85 -0.75
C LYS A 112 7.48 10.95 0.26
N LEU A 113 8.47 11.29 1.07
CA LEU A 113 8.37 12.46 1.95
C LEU A 113 8.26 13.73 1.10
N HIS A 114 7.33 14.60 1.46
CA HIS A 114 7.11 15.87 0.74
C HIS A 114 8.06 16.98 1.20
N THR A 115 8.50 16.94 2.46
CA THR A 115 9.37 17.96 3.04
C THR A 115 10.13 17.41 4.23
N THR A 116 11.30 17.98 4.52
CA THR A 116 12.03 17.84 5.79
C THR A 116 11.95 19.11 6.65
N ARG A 117 11.29 20.17 6.15
CA ARG A 117 11.14 21.47 6.80
C ARG A 117 9.65 21.79 7.00
N SER A 118 9.02 21.11 7.95
CA SER A 118 7.58 21.23 8.22
C SER A 118 7.16 22.65 8.63
N TRP A 119 8.00 23.37 9.38
CA TRP A 119 7.72 24.76 9.79
C TRP A 119 7.59 25.72 8.61
N ASP A 120 8.57 25.68 7.70
CA ASP A 120 8.55 26.49 6.47
C ASP A 120 7.40 26.07 5.54
N PHE A 121 7.17 24.75 5.43
CA PHE A 121 6.09 24.19 4.61
C PHE A 121 4.72 24.65 5.07
N LEU A 122 4.48 24.68 6.39
CA LEU A 122 3.23 25.15 6.99
C LEU A 122 3.15 26.68 7.11
N ARG A 123 4.23 27.42 6.76
CA ARG A 123 4.34 28.87 6.92
C ARG A 123 3.98 29.35 8.32
N MET A 124 4.39 28.59 9.34
CA MET A 124 4.05 28.88 10.72
C MET A 124 4.96 29.98 11.28
N PRO A 125 4.42 30.99 11.99
CA PRO A 125 5.23 32.04 12.59
C PRO A 125 6.06 31.50 13.76
N LEU A 126 7.25 32.06 13.98
CA LEU A 126 8.16 31.66 15.06
C LEU A 126 7.59 31.96 16.46
N SER A 127 6.69 32.95 16.56
CA SER A 127 5.98 33.29 17.80
C SER A 127 4.48 33.13 17.61
N VAL A 128 3.85 32.37 18.50
CA VAL A 128 2.39 32.19 18.53
C VAL A 128 1.91 32.51 19.94
N LYS A 129 0.84 33.31 20.06
CA LYS A 129 0.16 33.51 21.34
C LYS A 129 -0.50 32.17 21.74
N ARG A 130 0.01 31.57 22.81
CA ARG A 130 -0.42 30.25 23.28
C ARG A 130 -1.74 30.35 24.06
N ASN A 131 -2.63 29.39 23.86
CA ASN A 131 -3.81 29.19 24.70
C ASN A 131 -3.77 27.81 25.35
N HIS A 132 -3.22 27.75 26.55
CA HIS A 132 -3.03 26.49 27.29
C HIS A 132 -4.32 25.73 27.60
N GLN A 133 -5.47 26.40 27.65
CA GLN A 133 -6.76 25.71 27.86
C GLN A 133 -7.17 24.86 26.66
N ILE A 134 -6.81 25.30 25.44
CA ILE A 134 -7.12 24.59 24.20
C ILE A 134 -6.00 23.61 23.86
N GLU A 135 -4.75 23.97 24.09
CA GLU A 135 -3.56 23.21 23.69
C GLU A 135 -3.23 22.01 24.60
N SER A 136 -4.07 21.76 25.61
CA SER A 136 -3.89 20.66 26.57
C SER A 136 -4.85 19.52 26.28
N ASN A 137 -4.51 18.29 26.70
CA ASN A 137 -5.38 17.11 26.58
C ASN A 137 -5.78 16.74 25.12
N ILE A 138 -4.91 17.05 24.15
CA ILE A 138 -5.06 16.68 22.74
C ILE A 138 -4.18 15.46 22.44
N THR A 139 -4.71 14.55 21.63
CA THR A 139 -3.93 13.44 21.05
C THR A 139 -3.70 13.75 19.57
N VAL A 140 -2.44 13.82 19.15
CA VAL A 140 -2.05 14.04 17.76
C VAL A 140 -1.42 12.76 17.22
N GLY A 141 -2.01 12.17 16.18
CA GLY A 141 -1.43 11.03 15.47
C GLY A 141 -0.53 11.51 14.34
N VAL A 142 0.74 11.10 14.36
CA VAL A 142 1.73 11.45 13.33
C VAL A 142 2.08 10.21 12.52
N LEU A 143 1.79 10.22 11.23
CA LEU A 143 2.17 9.17 10.28
C LEU A 143 3.35 9.67 9.44
N ASP A 144 4.56 9.39 9.92
CA ASP A 144 5.82 9.86 9.32
C ASP A 144 6.91 8.78 9.50
N THR A 145 8.16 9.09 9.22
CA THR A 145 9.31 8.20 9.41
C THR A 145 9.70 7.99 10.88
N GLY A 146 9.02 8.68 11.80
CA GLY A 146 9.26 8.59 13.24
C GLY A 146 9.70 9.92 13.85
N ILE A 147 9.88 9.92 15.17
CA ILE A 147 10.29 11.06 15.98
C ILE A 147 11.56 10.68 16.74
N TYR A 148 12.54 11.57 16.79
CA TYR A 148 13.70 11.39 17.67
C TYR A 148 13.30 11.74 19.11
N ILE A 149 13.00 10.71 19.90
CA ILE A 149 12.41 10.85 21.24
C ILE A 149 13.32 11.58 22.24
N ASP A 150 14.64 11.52 22.04
CA ASP A 150 15.62 12.16 22.94
C ASP A 150 15.86 13.65 22.59
N ALA A 151 15.20 14.19 21.56
CA ALA A 151 15.32 15.62 21.25
C ALA A 151 14.76 16.47 22.41
N PRO A 152 15.40 17.61 22.76
CA PRO A 152 14.94 18.49 23.83
C PRO A 152 13.48 18.95 23.69
N SER A 153 12.99 19.10 22.46
CA SER A 153 11.60 19.50 22.17
C SER A 153 10.54 18.47 22.56
N PHE A 154 10.93 17.22 22.81
CA PHE A 154 10.03 16.13 23.24
C PHE A 154 10.25 15.71 24.70
N ASN A 155 11.02 16.50 25.46
CA ASN A 155 11.19 16.29 26.89
C ASN A 155 9.86 16.44 27.63
N ASP A 156 9.49 15.43 28.41
CA ASP A 156 8.24 15.32 29.16
C ASP A 156 8.28 15.97 30.55
N LYS A 157 9.43 16.53 30.96
CA LYS A 157 9.60 17.12 32.29
C LYS A 157 8.60 18.26 32.51
N GLY A 158 7.73 18.09 33.51
CA GLY A 158 6.69 19.05 33.87
C GLY A 158 5.36 18.83 33.15
N LEU A 159 5.25 17.82 32.29
CA LEU A 159 3.97 17.37 31.74
C LEU A 159 3.24 16.44 32.73
N GLY A 160 1.92 16.53 32.73
CA GLY A 160 1.05 15.60 33.46
C GLY A 160 0.90 14.26 32.73
N PRO A 161 0.10 13.33 33.27
CA PRO A 161 -0.14 12.05 32.62
C PRO A 161 -0.81 12.22 31.24
N PRO A 162 -0.69 11.23 30.34
CA PRO A 162 -1.40 11.23 29.07
C PRO A 162 -2.92 11.45 29.24
N PRO A 163 -3.60 12.05 28.25
CA PRO A 163 -5.03 12.33 28.35
C PRO A 163 -5.84 11.04 28.64
N SER A 164 -6.81 11.08 29.55
CA SER A 164 -7.56 9.87 29.96
C SER A 164 -8.30 9.14 28.82
N LYS A 165 -8.62 9.86 27.74
CA LYS A 165 -9.21 9.29 26.51
C LYS A 165 -8.21 8.51 25.64
N TRP A 166 -6.91 8.68 25.87
CA TRP A 166 -5.87 7.97 25.13
C TRP A 166 -5.79 6.52 25.58
N LYS A 167 -5.96 5.60 24.62
CA LYS A 167 -5.93 4.14 24.86
C LYS A 167 -4.69 3.46 24.26
N GLY A 168 -3.75 4.24 23.75
CA GLY A 168 -2.51 3.69 23.20
C GLY A 168 -1.54 3.27 24.30
N ARG A 169 -0.52 2.52 23.92
CA ARG A 169 0.55 2.06 24.81
C ARG A 169 1.90 2.30 24.14
N CYS A 170 2.95 2.45 24.95
CA CYS A 170 4.29 2.41 24.42
C CYS A 170 4.56 1.04 23.78
N GLN A 171 4.94 1.03 22.51
CA GLN A 171 5.26 -0.17 21.78
C GLN A 171 6.69 -0.09 21.28
N ILE A 172 7.55 -0.90 21.88
CA ILE A 172 8.94 -1.08 21.46
C ILE A 172 8.93 -2.04 20.28
N ALA A 173 9.32 -1.56 19.10
CA ALA A 173 9.40 -2.34 17.87
C ALA A 173 10.42 -1.72 16.90
N GLY A 174 11.20 -2.58 16.23
CA GLY A 174 12.23 -2.13 15.29
C GLY A 174 13.27 -1.23 15.99
N ASN A 175 13.44 -0.02 15.48
CA ASN A 175 14.41 0.97 15.98
C ASN A 175 13.87 1.86 17.10
N VAL A 176 12.62 1.66 17.56
CA VAL A 176 12.05 2.43 18.66
C VAL A 176 12.53 1.83 19.98
N THR A 177 13.39 2.56 20.69
CA THR A 177 14.04 2.10 21.94
C THR A 177 13.23 2.40 23.20
N GLY A 178 12.21 3.26 23.12
CA GLY A 178 11.37 3.62 24.26
C GLY A 178 10.33 4.68 23.91
N CYS A 179 9.63 5.15 24.94
CA CYS A 179 8.72 6.30 24.88
C CYS A 179 9.02 7.23 26.04
N ASN A 180 8.67 8.50 25.88
CA ASN A 180 8.59 9.43 26.99
C ASN A 180 7.54 8.95 28.02
N LYS A 181 7.73 9.37 29.27
CA LYS A 181 6.91 8.99 30.42
C LYS A 181 5.64 9.82 30.52
#